data_AF-A0A936BH26-F1
#
_entry.id   AF-A0A936BH26-F1
#
_cell.length_a   1.000
_cell.length_b   1.000
_cell.length_c   1.000
_cell.angle_alpha   90.00
_cell.angle_beta   90.00
_cell.angle_gamma   90.00
#
_symmetry.space_group_name_H-M   'P 1'
#
loop_
_entity.id
_entity.type
_entity.pdbx_description
1 polymer ?
#
loop_
_entity_poly.entity_id
_entity_poly.type
_entity_poly.pdbx_seq_one_letter_code
_entity_poly.pdbx_strand_id
1 'polypeptide(L)'
;MVRPRRRAGGDCRDHDGAPDAFTSTLTPGGRLDEVPAFTETEHAESRRQTPPVLRLCGPRGFCAGVDRAIQIVVLALKKYGAPVYVRHEIVHNRYVVEGLQNRGAVFIEELGEIPAADRGQPVVFSAHGVPKSVPADAKALNLFYLDATCPLVSKVHKQAMPHEKRGRHVILVGHRGHPEVIGTMGQLSAGAVTLVETESDVAKLAFPADAALGYVTQTTLSVDDTAGILSALDARYPAIAPPGAESICYATTNRQEAVKHAAPGCDLFLIVGAPNSSNSRRLVEVAERSGARRAALVQGAAEIDWAALGRPGVVGLSAGASAPEILVDEIVDAFRARFDVSVELAVTAEENEEFPVMRALRDVELTKADMAFLNGDRA
;
A
#
# COMPACT_ATOMS: atom_id res chain seq x y z
N MET A 1 29.60 26.24 14.53
CA MET A 1 30.36 26.29 15.80
C MET A 1 30.14 24.97 16.53
N VAL A 2 31.17 24.46 17.20
CA VAL A 2 31.25 23.18 17.93
C VAL A 2 31.57 21.93 17.09
N ARG A 3 32.88 21.63 17.02
CA ARG A 3 33.47 20.32 16.71
C ARG A 3 33.53 19.48 18.00
N PRO A 4 33.45 18.14 17.96
CA PRO A 4 33.96 17.30 19.04
C PRO A 4 35.44 16.96 18.83
N ARG A 5 36.18 16.98 19.95
CA ARG A 5 37.62 16.79 20.08
C ARG A 5 37.99 15.29 20.15
N ARG A 6 39.16 14.96 19.62
CA ARG A 6 39.94 13.73 19.91
C ARG A 6 40.76 13.89 21.20
N ARG A 7 40.88 12.80 21.98
CA ARG A 7 42.01 12.35 22.83
C ARG A 7 41.78 10.83 23.03
N ALA A 8 42.61 9.85 22.63
CA ALA A 8 44.01 9.51 22.98
C ALA A 8 44.22 9.41 24.50
N GLY A 9 44.63 8.32 25.14
CA GLY A 9 45.05 6.96 24.77
C GLY A 9 45.54 6.22 26.04
N GLY A 10 45.85 4.92 25.92
CA GLY A 10 46.49 4.05 26.94
C GLY A 10 45.48 3.25 27.79
N ASP A 11 45.61 1.95 28.03
CA ASP A 11 46.76 1.06 27.89
C ASP A 11 46.30 -0.42 27.80
N CYS A 12 47.23 -1.26 27.35
CA CYS A 12 47.13 -2.62 26.87
C CYS A 12 46.73 -3.66 27.93
N ARG A 13 46.10 -4.75 27.49
CA ARG A 13 46.50 -6.14 27.83
C ARG A 13 45.83 -7.15 26.92
N ASP A 14 46.67 -8.06 26.46
CA ASP A 14 46.47 -9.12 25.48
C ASP A 14 45.41 -10.14 25.90
N HIS A 15 44.62 -10.64 24.93
CA HIS A 15 44.15 -12.02 24.86
C HIS A 15 43.73 -12.34 23.42
N ASP A 16 44.68 -12.89 22.67
CA ASP A 16 44.47 -13.60 21.41
C ASP A 16 43.78 -14.95 21.67
N GLY A 17 42.70 -15.21 20.95
CA GLY A 17 41.99 -16.49 20.95
C GLY A 17 41.20 -16.65 19.66
N ALA A 18 41.91 -17.04 18.60
CA ALA A 18 41.33 -17.44 17.32
C ALA A 18 40.66 -18.84 17.43
N PRO A 19 39.71 -19.18 16.54
CA PRO A 19 38.74 -20.25 16.76
C PRO A 19 39.30 -21.65 16.49
N ASP A 20 38.82 -22.60 17.29
CA ASP A 20 39.19 -24.02 17.24
C ASP A 20 38.90 -24.65 15.88
N ALA A 21 39.97 -25.11 15.25
CA ALA A 21 39.94 -26.03 14.13
C ALA A 21 39.53 -27.42 14.63
N PHE A 22 38.46 -27.97 14.03
CA PHE A 22 38.08 -29.37 14.17
C PHE A 22 39.27 -30.27 13.77
N THR A 23 39.93 -30.86 14.76
CA THR A 23 40.92 -31.92 14.54
C THR A 23 40.18 -33.25 14.40
N SER A 24 40.34 -33.87 13.23
CA SER A 24 39.82 -35.21 12.96
C SER A 24 40.65 -36.23 13.75
N THR A 25 40.03 -36.95 14.68
CA THR A 25 40.60 -38.15 15.29
C THR A 25 40.16 -39.38 14.48
N LEU A 26 41.01 -39.79 13.54
CA LEU A 26 40.89 -41.08 12.86
C LEU A 26 41.42 -42.19 13.78
N THR A 27 40.53 -43.04 14.29
CA THR A 27 40.87 -44.38 14.76
C THR A 27 40.99 -45.32 13.55
N PRO A 28 42.10 -46.06 13.38
CA PRO A 28 42.22 -47.02 12.28
C PRO A 28 41.44 -48.29 12.64
N GLY A 29 40.30 -48.51 11.99
CA GLY A 29 39.60 -49.80 12.03
C GLY A 29 38.08 -49.80 12.29
N GLY A 30 37.39 -48.66 12.26
CA GLY A 30 35.92 -48.61 12.31
C GLY A 30 35.30 -48.55 10.92
N ARG A 31 34.31 -49.39 10.63
CA ARG A 31 33.45 -49.24 9.44
C ARG A 31 32.90 -47.82 9.41
N LEU A 32 32.87 -47.22 8.22
CA LEU A 32 32.06 -46.03 7.96
C LEU A 32 30.60 -46.44 8.17
N ASP A 33 30.02 -46.07 9.31
CA ASP A 33 28.57 -46.09 9.44
C ASP A 33 28.02 -45.04 8.46
N GLU A 34 27.24 -45.53 7.50
CA GLU A 34 26.56 -44.71 6.51
C GLU A 34 25.73 -43.65 7.25
N VAL A 35 26.01 -42.38 6.99
CA VAL A 35 25.09 -41.29 7.32
C VAL A 35 23.83 -41.56 6.49
N PRO A 36 22.65 -41.79 7.09
CA PRO A 36 21.48 -42.18 6.32
C PRO A 36 21.13 -41.02 5.37
N ALA A 37 21.17 -41.30 4.07
CA ALA A 37 20.64 -40.41 3.07
C ALA A 37 19.12 -40.34 3.26
N PHE A 38 18.63 -39.25 3.83
CA PHE A 38 17.20 -39.01 3.94
C PHE A 38 16.60 -39.04 2.54
N THR A 39 15.72 -40.00 2.31
CA THR A 39 15.06 -40.18 1.01
C THR A 39 14.06 -39.04 0.79
N GLU A 40 13.78 -38.65 -0.46
CA GLU A 40 12.72 -37.65 -0.77
C GLU A 40 11.37 -38.00 -0.12
N THR A 41 11.12 -39.28 0.11
CA THR A 41 9.98 -39.84 0.84
C THR A 41 9.93 -39.47 2.31
N GLU A 42 11.05 -39.48 3.04
CA GLU A 42 11.09 -39.10 4.47
C GLU A 42 10.94 -37.59 4.66
N HIS A 43 11.48 -36.77 3.76
CA HIS A 43 11.22 -35.33 3.75
C HIS A 43 9.75 -35.00 3.41
N ALA A 44 9.12 -35.79 2.53
CA ALA A 44 7.70 -35.65 2.22
C ALA A 44 6.78 -36.08 3.38
N GLU A 45 7.14 -37.12 4.14
CA GLU A 45 6.42 -37.57 5.33
C GLU A 45 6.62 -36.62 6.53
N SER A 46 7.81 -36.06 6.72
CA SER A 46 8.09 -35.03 7.72
C SER A 46 7.26 -33.75 7.49
N ARG A 47 7.14 -33.29 6.24
CA ARG A 47 6.24 -32.16 5.88
C ARG A 47 4.75 -32.46 6.12
N ARG A 48 4.35 -33.74 6.17
CA ARG A 48 2.96 -34.13 6.52
C ARG A 48 2.68 -34.05 8.01
N GLN A 49 3.69 -33.85 8.87
CA GLN A 49 3.51 -33.76 10.32
C GLN A 49 3.56 -32.32 10.85
N THR A 50 4.23 -31.39 10.15
CA THR A 50 4.27 -29.99 10.60
C THR A 50 2.96 -29.24 10.22
N PRO A 51 2.32 -28.53 11.18
CA PRO A 51 1.22 -27.60 10.91
C PRO A 51 1.64 -26.53 9.90
N PRO A 52 0.84 -26.21 8.87
CA PRO A 52 1.11 -25.05 8.02
C PRO A 52 1.17 -23.76 8.84
N VAL A 53 2.12 -22.88 8.51
CA VAL A 53 2.26 -21.57 9.15
C VAL A 53 1.62 -20.50 8.27
N LEU A 54 0.73 -19.70 8.86
CA LEU A 54 0.23 -18.47 8.25
C LEU A 54 1.00 -17.28 8.82
N ARG A 55 1.91 -16.71 8.02
CA ARG A 55 2.71 -15.54 8.40
C ARG A 55 1.97 -14.26 8.00
N LEU A 56 1.40 -13.60 9.00
CA LEU A 56 0.52 -12.45 8.83
C LEU A 56 1.29 -11.13 9.02
N CYS A 57 1.31 -10.30 7.99
CA CYS A 57 2.02 -9.02 8.00
C CYS A 57 1.38 -8.00 8.97
N GLY A 58 2.23 -7.23 9.66
CA GLY A 58 1.87 -6.00 10.36
C GLY A 58 2.83 -4.87 9.96
N PRO A 59 2.35 -3.74 9.38
CA PRO A 59 0.95 -3.42 9.10
C PRO A 59 0.40 -4.08 7.82
N ARG A 60 -0.94 -4.11 7.73
CA ARG A 60 -1.73 -4.59 6.58
C ARG A 60 -3.08 -3.86 6.56
N GLY A 61 -3.85 -4.00 5.48
CA GLY A 61 -5.23 -3.53 5.43
C GLY A 61 -5.36 -2.01 5.46
N PHE A 62 -6.45 -1.46 6.00
CA PHE A 62 -6.75 -0.03 5.98
C PHE A 62 -5.63 0.89 6.48
N CYS A 63 -5.41 1.99 5.77
CA CYS A 63 -4.61 3.12 6.25
C CYS A 63 -5.50 4.27 6.71
N ALA A 64 -4.93 5.26 7.41
CA ALA A 64 -5.67 6.40 7.94
C ALA A 64 -6.46 7.19 6.88
N GLY A 65 -5.94 7.26 5.65
CA GLY A 65 -6.62 7.93 4.54
C GLY A 65 -7.86 7.20 4.03
N VAL A 66 -7.77 5.87 3.95
CA VAL A 66 -8.87 5.00 3.52
C VAL A 66 -9.96 4.96 4.59
N ASP A 67 -9.57 4.75 5.85
CA ASP A 67 -10.49 4.72 6.97
C ASP A 67 -11.29 6.04 7.05
N ARG A 68 -10.60 7.19 7.04
CA ARG A 68 -11.25 8.51 6.97
C ARG A 68 -12.22 8.64 5.79
N ALA A 69 -11.85 8.17 4.60
CA ALA A 69 -12.69 8.33 3.41
C ALA A 69 -13.99 7.52 3.50
N ILE A 70 -13.92 6.30 4.03
CA ILE A 70 -15.08 5.46 4.27
C ILE A 70 -15.96 6.08 5.36
N GLN A 71 -15.37 6.53 6.47
CA GLN A 71 -16.09 7.20 7.55
C GLN A 71 -16.86 8.42 7.05
N ILE A 72 -16.30 9.20 6.11
CA ILE A 72 -16.99 10.35 5.51
C ILE A 72 -18.28 9.92 4.81
N VAL A 73 -18.26 8.83 4.04
CA VAL A 73 -19.48 8.34 3.36
C VAL A 73 -20.49 7.81 4.37
N VAL A 74 -20.04 7.02 5.36
CA VAL A 74 -20.90 6.46 6.41
C VAL A 74 -21.57 7.57 7.23
N LEU A 75 -20.80 8.57 7.67
CA LEU A 75 -21.32 9.72 8.42
C LEU A 75 -22.21 10.61 7.56
N ALA A 76 -21.90 10.78 6.27
CA ALA A 76 -22.78 11.51 5.36
C ALA A 76 -24.14 10.81 5.21
N LEU A 77 -24.15 9.47 5.05
CA LEU A 77 -25.39 8.69 5.00
C LEU A 77 -26.19 8.82 6.29
N LYS A 78 -25.52 8.76 7.44
CA LYS A 78 -26.15 8.92 8.76
C LYS A 78 -26.70 10.33 8.98
N LYS A 79 -26.02 11.36 8.47
CA LYS A 79 -26.40 12.76 8.65
C LYS A 79 -27.49 13.23 7.70
N TYR A 80 -27.35 12.90 6.42
CA TYR A 80 -28.14 13.48 5.33
C TYR A 80 -29.19 12.50 4.77
N GLY A 81 -29.08 11.21 5.10
CA GLY A 81 -29.89 10.15 4.52
C GLY A 81 -29.40 9.74 3.13
N ALA A 82 -30.04 8.71 2.57
CA ALA A 82 -29.78 8.28 1.20
C ALA A 82 -30.61 9.10 0.18
N PRO A 83 -30.09 9.32 -1.04
CA PRO A 83 -28.78 8.89 -1.52
C PRO A 83 -27.64 9.84 -1.12
N VAL A 84 -26.45 9.27 -0.89
CA VAL A 84 -25.19 10.03 -0.87
C VAL A 84 -24.42 9.70 -2.14
N TYR A 85 -24.14 10.71 -2.97
CA TYR A 85 -23.39 10.50 -4.20
C TYR A 85 -21.89 10.43 -3.92
N VAL A 86 -21.16 9.57 -4.63
CA VAL A 86 -19.69 9.47 -4.53
C VAL A 86 -19.10 9.49 -5.93
N ARG A 87 -18.20 10.43 -6.21
CA ARG A 87 -17.53 10.53 -7.52
C ARG A 87 -16.36 9.55 -7.59
N HIS A 88 -16.49 8.57 -8.49
CA HIS A 88 -15.73 7.32 -8.56
C HIS A 88 -15.82 6.49 -7.28
N GLU A 89 -15.25 5.27 -7.31
CA GLU A 89 -15.09 4.47 -6.10
C GLU A 89 -14.39 5.26 -4.99
N ILE A 90 -14.93 5.21 -3.77
CA ILE A 90 -14.36 5.92 -2.61
C ILE A 90 -12.91 5.48 -2.35
N VAL A 91 -12.68 4.17 -2.53
CA VAL A 91 -11.40 3.46 -2.54
C VAL A 91 -11.50 2.28 -3.50
N HIS A 92 -10.38 1.82 -4.06
CA HIS A 92 -10.34 0.65 -4.96
C HIS A 92 -10.48 -0.68 -4.18
N ASN A 93 -11.70 -0.97 -3.75
CA ASN A 93 -12.08 -2.25 -3.16
C ASN A 93 -13.58 -2.53 -3.32
N ARG A 94 -13.91 -3.60 -4.05
CA ARG A 94 -15.29 -3.98 -4.38
C ARG A 94 -16.16 -4.22 -3.14
N TYR A 95 -15.64 -4.92 -2.13
CA TYR A 95 -16.38 -5.21 -0.90
C TYR A 95 -16.77 -3.93 -0.16
N VAL A 96 -15.86 -2.94 -0.11
CA VAL A 96 -16.17 -1.61 0.45
C VAL A 96 -17.23 -0.88 -0.36
N VAL A 97 -17.09 -0.86 -1.69
CA VAL A 97 -18.05 -0.18 -2.61
C VAL A 97 -19.45 -0.78 -2.48
N GLU A 98 -19.58 -2.10 -2.58
CA GLU A 98 -20.87 -2.81 -2.44
C GLU A 98 -21.46 -2.62 -1.04
N GLY A 99 -20.63 -2.68 0.00
CA GLY A 99 -21.05 -2.44 1.38
C GLY A 99 -21.64 -1.04 1.60
N LEU A 100 -21.10 -0.01 0.94
CA LEU A 100 -21.63 1.35 0.96
C LEU A 100 -22.86 1.53 0.06
N GLN A 101 -22.92 0.87 -1.10
CA GLN A 101 -24.10 0.87 -1.97
C GLN A 101 -25.32 0.29 -1.24
N ASN A 102 -25.13 -0.82 -0.53
CA ASN A 102 -26.18 -1.44 0.28
C ASN A 102 -26.69 -0.54 1.42
N ARG A 103 -25.95 0.52 1.75
CA ARG A 103 -26.32 1.54 2.75
C ARG A 103 -26.90 2.81 2.14
N GLY A 104 -26.97 2.91 0.81
CA GLY A 104 -27.55 4.05 0.09
C GLY A 104 -26.54 5.00 -0.54
N ALA A 105 -25.26 4.64 -0.63
CA ALA A 105 -24.32 5.38 -1.47
C ALA A 105 -24.55 5.09 -2.96
N VAL A 106 -24.42 6.11 -3.80
CA VAL A 106 -24.53 6.00 -5.26
C VAL A 106 -23.23 6.47 -5.90
N PHE A 107 -22.51 5.55 -6.54
CA PHE A 107 -21.25 5.84 -7.21
C PHE A 107 -21.50 6.32 -8.64
N ILE A 108 -20.90 7.46 -9.00
CA ILE A 108 -21.05 8.13 -10.31
C ILE A 108 -19.68 8.47 -10.87
N GLU A 109 -19.54 8.61 -12.19
CA GLU A 109 -18.29 9.04 -12.81
C GLU A 109 -18.20 10.57 -12.88
N GLU A 110 -19.30 11.22 -13.24
CA GLU A 110 -19.39 12.67 -13.42
C GLU A 110 -20.55 13.30 -12.66
N LEU A 111 -20.34 14.54 -12.19
CA LEU A 111 -21.31 15.29 -11.39
C LEU A 111 -22.62 15.58 -12.14
N GLY A 112 -22.60 15.53 -13.46
CA GLY A 112 -23.78 15.70 -14.32
C GLY A 112 -24.77 14.53 -14.21
N GLU A 113 -24.34 13.37 -13.73
CA GLU A 113 -25.19 12.19 -13.53
C GLU A 113 -26.15 12.35 -12.35
N ILE A 114 -25.89 13.30 -11.45
CA ILE A 114 -26.76 13.58 -10.29
C ILE A 114 -28.10 14.14 -10.78
N PRO A 115 -29.23 13.43 -10.52
CA PRO A 115 -30.56 13.87 -10.91
C PRO A 115 -30.89 15.26 -10.37
N ALA A 116 -31.71 16.02 -11.12
CA ALA A 116 -32.17 17.34 -10.68
C ALA A 116 -32.92 17.29 -9.34
N ALA A 117 -33.65 16.21 -9.07
CA ALA A 117 -34.36 15.99 -7.82
C ALA A 117 -33.42 15.84 -6.61
N ASP A 118 -32.18 15.41 -6.82
CA ASP A 118 -31.23 15.08 -5.76
C ASP A 118 -30.14 16.15 -5.59
N ARG A 119 -30.33 17.35 -6.14
CA ARG A 119 -29.34 18.44 -6.06
C ARG A 119 -29.06 18.93 -4.63
N GLY A 120 -29.97 18.67 -3.70
CA GLY A 120 -29.77 18.93 -2.27
C GLY A 120 -28.95 17.85 -1.55
N GLN A 121 -28.69 16.71 -2.18
CA GLN A 121 -27.94 15.61 -1.58
C GLN A 121 -26.43 15.85 -1.65
N PRO A 122 -25.64 15.35 -0.67
CA PRO A 122 -24.21 15.51 -0.68
C PRO A 122 -23.55 14.68 -1.79
N VAL A 123 -22.48 15.23 -2.37
CA VAL A 123 -21.53 14.49 -3.21
C VAL A 123 -20.17 14.38 -2.51
N VAL A 124 -19.62 13.17 -2.44
CA VAL A 124 -18.32 12.89 -1.84
C VAL A 124 -17.29 12.71 -2.96
N PHE A 125 -16.15 13.39 -2.88
CA PHE A 125 -15.01 13.14 -3.77
C PHE A 125 -14.11 12.04 -3.17
N SER A 126 -13.66 11.09 -3.98
CA SER A 126 -12.91 9.91 -3.51
C SER A 126 -11.57 10.25 -2.83
N ALA A 127 -11.00 9.27 -2.13
CA ALA A 127 -9.72 9.40 -1.41
C ALA A 127 -8.53 9.75 -2.32
N HIS A 128 -8.64 9.40 -3.61
CA HIS A 128 -7.59 9.56 -4.62
C HIS A 128 -7.36 11.01 -5.05
N GLY A 129 -8.26 11.93 -4.69
CA GLY A 129 -8.17 13.32 -5.11
C GLY A 129 -8.78 13.59 -6.48
N VAL A 130 -9.16 14.85 -6.70
CA VAL A 130 -9.80 15.31 -7.93
C VAL A 130 -9.08 16.53 -8.52
N PRO A 131 -9.14 16.75 -9.84
CA PRO A 131 -8.58 17.95 -10.47
C PRO A 131 -9.35 19.21 -10.03
N LYS A 132 -8.75 20.40 -10.20
CA LYS A 132 -9.38 21.68 -9.83
C LYS A 132 -10.73 21.94 -10.50
N SER A 133 -10.97 21.34 -11.67
CA SER A 133 -12.24 21.43 -12.39
C SER A 133 -13.40 20.84 -11.59
N VAL A 134 -13.22 19.71 -10.91
CA VAL A 134 -14.33 19.01 -10.24
C VAL A 134 -14.96 19.83 -9.10
N PRO A 135 -14.20 20.44 -8.16
CA PRO A 135 -14.79 21.37 -7.19
C PRO A 135 -15.37 22.64 -7.83
N ALA A 136 -14.87 23.08 -8.99
CA ALA A 136 -15.43 24.22 -9.71
C ALA A 136 -16.79 23.86 -10.33
N ASP A 137 -16.90 22.67 -10.92
CA ASP A 137 -18.13 22.14 -11.49
C ASP A 137 -19.19 21.92 -10.40
N ALA A 138 -18.81 21.36 -9.25
CA ALA A 138 -19.73 21.22 -8.11
C ALA A 138 -20.31 22.57 -7.68
N LYS A 139 -19.48 23.62 -7.63
CA LYS A 139 -19.95 24.99 -7.32
C LYS A 139 -20.86 25.54 -8.41
N ALA A 140 -20.51 25.37 -9.69
CA ALA A 140 -21.32 25.82 -10.81
C ALA A 140 -22.70 25.14 -10.84
N LEU A 141 -22.75 23.89 -10.39
CA LEU A 141 -23.96 23.08 -10.28
C LEU A 141 -24.72 23.25 -8.95
N ASN A 142 -24.27 24.16 -8.05
CA ASN A 142 -24.79 24.37 -6.70
C ASN A 142 -24.89 23.09 -5.86
N LEU A 143 -23.94 22.17 -6.02
CA LEU A 143 -23.85 20.93 -5.26
C LEU A 143 -23.11 21.14 -3.95
N PHE A 144 -23.65 20.59 -2.86
CA PHE A 144 -22.93 20.45 -1.60
C PHE A 144 -21.97 19.27 -1.70
N TYR A 145 -20.66 19.52 -1.56
CA TYR A 145 -19.65 18.46 -1.65
C TYR A 145 -18.85 18.28 -0.36
N LEU A 146 -18.42 17.04 -0.14
CA LEU A 146 -17.55 16.60 0.94
C LEU A 146 -16.27 16.03 0.33
N ASP A 147 -15.12 16.64 0.62
CA ASP A 147 -13.85 16.20 0.04
C ASP A 147 -13.18 15.12 0.92
N ALA A 148 -13.27 13.86 0.47
CA ALA A 148 -12.63 12.73 1.13
C ALA A 148 -11.19 12.49 0.68
N THR A 149 -10.61 13.35 -0.17
CA THR A 149 -9.20 13.26 -0.58
C THR A 149 -8.30 13.02 0.62
N CYS A 150 -7.44 12.01 0.53
CA CYS A 150 -6.48 11.69 1.57
C CYS A 150 -5.58 12.92 1.84
N PRO A 151 -5.34 13.31 3.11
CA PRO A 151 -4.44 14.42 3.42
C PRO A 151 -3.03 14.28 2.80
N LEU A 152 -2.55 13.04 2.61
CA LEU A 152 -1.25 12.77 1.98
C LEU A 152 -1.27 12.92 0.46
N VAL A 153 -2.41 12.69 -0.20
CA VAL A 153 -2.62 13.06 -1.61
C VAL A 153 -2.73 14.57 -1.76
N SER A 154 -3.49 15.22 -0.87
CA SER A 154 -3.57 16.69 -0.82
C SER A 154 -2.20 17.34 -0.56
N LYS A 155 -1.30 16.67 0.16
CA LYS A 155 0.11 17.09 0.30
C LYS A 155 0.81 17.10 -1.06
N VAL A 156 0.70 16.03 -1.86
CA VAL A 156 1.28 15.96 -3.20
C VAL A 156 0.72 17.06 -4.12
N HIS A 157 -0.60 17.28 -4.10
CA HIS A 157 -1.24 18.39 -4.81
C HIS A 157 -0.60 19.74 -4.46
N LYS A 158 -0.38 19.99 -3.15
CA LYS A 158 0.24 21.23 -2.65
C LYS A 158 1.75 21.30 -2.87
N GLN A 159 2.43 20.18 -3.07
CA GLN A 159 3.85 20.12 -3.40
C GLN A 159 4.11 20.41 -4.88
N ALA A 160 3.18 20.02 -5.76
CA ALA A 160 3.27 20.27 -7.19
C ALA A 160 3.15 21.78 -7.53
N MET A 161 2.19 22.50 -6.93
CA MET A 161 1.92 23.91 -7.28
C MET A 161 3.11 24.87 -7.07
N PRO A 162 3.92 24.75 -5.99
CA PRO A 162 5.10 25.59 -5.81
C PRO A 162 6.22 25.36 -6.83
N HIS A 163 6.26 24.23 -7.54
CA HIS A 163 7.18 24.06 -8.67
C HIS A 163 6.75 24.94 -9.83
N GLU A 164 5.48 24.85 -10.25
CA GLU A 164 4.90 25.70 -11.29
C GLU A 164 5.04 27.20 -10.97
N LYS A 165 4.70 27.61 -9.74
CA LYS A 165 4.84 29.01 -9.29
C LYS A 165 6.27 29.55 -9.37
N ARG A 166 7.27 28.67 -9.34
CA ARG A 166 8.70 29.02 -9.49
C ARG A 166 9.20 28.88 -10.92
N GLY A 167 8.29 28.74 -11.89
CA GLY A 167 8.61 28.56 -13.31
C GLY A 167 9.20 27.19 -13.63
N ARG A 168 9.03 26.18 -12.76
CA ARG A 168 9.52 24.82 -13.01
C ARG A 168 8.45 23.99 -13.71
N HIS A 169 8.85 23.26 -14.74
CA HIS A 169 8.03 22.19 -15.30
C HIS A 169 8.03 21.00 -14.35
N VAL A 170 6.86 20.41 -14.11
CA VAL A 170 6.70 19.31 -13.15
C VAL A 170 6.80 17.96 -13.85
N ILE A 171 7.67 17.09 -13.37
CA ILE A 171 7.69 15.67 -13.73
C ILE A 171 6.91 14.91 -12.67
N LEU A 172 5.75 14.38 -13.02
CA LEU A 172 4.99 13.50 -12.14
C LEU A 172 5.39 12.05 -12.44
N VAL A 173 5.92 11.34 -11.44
CA VAL A 173 6.11 9.89 -11.51
C VAL A 173 4.83 9.21 -11.05
N GLY A 174 4.20 8.41 -11.89
CA GLY A 174 2.91 7.79 -11.57
C GLY A 174 2.36 6.94 -12.71
N HIS A 175 1.26 6.24 -12.46
CA HIS A 175 0.61 5.42 -13.48
C HIS A 175 -0.43 6.20 -14.29
N ARG A 176 -0.34 6.11 -15.62
CA ARG A 176 -1.30 6.77 -16.51
C ARG A 176 -2.71 6.23 -16.28
N GLY A 177 -3.68 7.14 -16.28
CA GLY A 177 -5.09 6.81 -16.06
C GLY A 177 -5.47 6.58 -14.60
N HIS A 178 -4.52 6.55 -13.66
CA HIS A 178 -4.85 6.43 -12.24
C HIS A 178 -5.56 7.72 -11.74
N PRO A 179 -6.67 7.63 -10.98
CA PRO A 179 -7.41 8.81 -10.51
C PRO A 179 -6.54 9.83 -9.75
N GLU A 180 -5.61 9.36 -8.93
CA GLU A 180 -4.66 10.21 -8.19
C GLU A 180 -3.72 11.00 -9.11
N VAL A 181 -3.28 10.37 -10.21
CA VAL A 181 -2.42 11.02 -11.21
C VAL A 181 -3.20 12.09 -11.95
N ILE A 182 -4.44 11.79 -12.37
CA ILE A 182 -5.34 12.75 -13.01
C ILE A 182 -5.61 13.93 -12.06
N GLY A 183 -5.92 13.64 -10.79
CA GLY A 183 -6.15 14.64 -9.75
C GLY A 183 -4.96 15.55 -9.52
N THR A 184 -3.75 14.98 -9.45
CA THR A 184 -2.50 15.72 -9.25
C THR A 184 -2.13 16.57 -10.46
N MET A 185 -2.21 16.02 -11.68
CA MET A 185 -1.94 16.77 -12.91
C MET A 185 -2.92 17.94 -13.07
N GLY A 186 -4.21 17.71 -12.77
CA GLY A 186 -5.24 18.76 -12.82
C GLY A 186 -5.16 19.80 -11.70
N GLN A 187 -4.14 19.77 -10.85
CA GLN A 187 -3.79 20.88 -9.97
C GLN A 187 -2.98 21.98 -10.67
N LEU A 188 -2.34 21.66 -11.79
CA LEU A 188 -1.41 22.54 -12.51
C LEU A 188 -2.05 23.04 -13.79
N SER A 189 -1.49 24.11 -14.36
CA SER A 189 -1.94 24.63 -15.65
C SER A 189 -1.66 23.61 -16.77
N ALA A 190 -2.44 23.68 -17.84
CA ALA A 190 -2.23 22.83 -19.01
C ALA A 190 -0.81 22.99 -19.55
N GLY A 191 -0.11 21.86 -19.73
CA GLY A 191 1.27 21.84 -20.20
C GLY A 191 2.35 22.07 -19.13
N ALA A 192 2.00 22.34 -17.86
CA ALA A 192 2.98 22.53 -16.78
C ALA A 192 3.50 21.22 -16.15
N VAL A 193 3.00 20.07 -16.60
CA VAL A 193 3.34 18.75 -16.06
C VAL A 193 3.48 17.69 -17.14
N THR A 194 4.49 16.83 -16.98
CA THR A 194 4.71 15.63 -17.80
C THR A 194 4.69 14.40 -16.89
N LEU A 195 3.95 13.37 -17.30
CA LEU A 195 3.88 12.08 -16.61
C LEU A 195 4.98 11.15 -17.13
N VAL A 196 5.67 10.47 -16.21
CA VAL A 196 6.59 9.35 -16.50
C VAL A 196 6.22 8.14 -15.64
N GLU A 197 6.35 6.94 -16.19
CA GLU A 197 6.01 5.69 -15.49
C GLU A 197 7.24 4.79 -15.29
N THR A 198 8.27 4.98 -16.12
CA THR A 198 9.46 4.12 -16.17
C THR A 198 10.75 4.91 -16.43
N GLU A 199 11.90 4.28 -16.18
CA GLU A 199 13.22 4.82 -16.57
C GLU A 199 13.33 5.05 -18.09
N SER A 200 12.65 4.24 -18.91
CA SER A 200 12.61 4.45 -20.36
C SER A 200 11.86 5.73 -20.74
N ASP A 201 10.84 6.12 -19.98
CA ASP A 201 10.14 7.39 -20.21
C ASP A 201 11.04 8.57 -19.86
N VAL A 202 11.81 8.46 -18.77
CA VAL A 202 12.83 9.45 -18.40
C VAL A 202 13.85 9.63 -19.54
N ALA A 203 14.31 8.54 -20.14
CA ALA A 203 15.25 8.58 -21.26
C ALA A 203 14.69 9.31 -22.51
N LYS A 204 13.36 9.36 -22.68
CA LYS A 204 12.66 10.03 -23.79
C LYS A 204 12.34 11.50 -23.51
N LEU A 205 12.54 11.99 -22.29
CA LEU A 205 12.27 13.39 -21.95
C LEU A 205 13.16 14.33 -22.76
N ALA A 206 12.54 15.33 -23.41
CA ALA A 206 13.20 16.24 -24.35
C ALA A 206 13.37 17.66 -23.79
N PHE A 207 13.56 17.80 -22.47
CA PHE A 207 13.88 19.10 -21.86
C PHE A 207 15.38 19.43 -22.04
N PRO A 208 15.74 20.72 -22.22
CA PRO A 208 17.12 21.18 -22.12
C PRO A 208 17.75 20.78 -20.78
N ALA A 209 19.08 20.60 -20.75
CA ALA A 209 19.79 20.18 -19.55
C ALA A 209 19.71 21.21 -18.40
N ASP A 210 19.53 22.49 -18.74
CA ASP A 210 19.37 23.63 -17.83
C ASP A 210 17.89 23.98 -17.56
N ALA A 211 16.95 23.16 -18.03
CA ALA A 211 15.53 23.40 -17.79
C ALA A 211 15.23 23.43 -16.29
N ALA A 212 14.43 24.42 -15.88
CA ALA A 212 13.92 24.49 -14.52
C ALA A 212 12.88 23.37 -14.34
N LEU A 213 13.27 22.27 -13.69
CA LEU A 213 12.41 21.11 -13.46
C LEU A 213 12.16 20.90 -11.97
N GLY A 214 11.07 20.24 -11.63
CA GLY A 214 10.90 19.58 -10.34
C GLY A 214 10.02 18.36 -10.45
N TYR A 215 10.03 17.49 -9.45
CA TYR A 215 9.24 16.27 -9.50
C TYR A 215 8.36 16.07 -8.26
N VAL A 216 7.30 15.29 -8.47
CA VAL A 216 6.43 14.72 -7.44
C VAL A 216 6.12 13.28 -7.83
N THR A 217 5.68 12.44 -6.89
CA THR A 217 5.31 11.06 -7.20
C THR A 217 3.89 10.75 -6.72
N GLN A 218 3.26 9.75 -7.35
CA GLN A 218 2.07 9.11 -6.83
C GLN A 218 2.38 8.43 -5.48
N THR A 219 1.42 8.44 -4.55
CA THR A 219 1.58 7.98 -3.16
C THR A 219 1.68 6.46 -3.00
N THR A 220 1.25 5.70 -4.01
CA THR A 220 1.03 4.24 -3.98
C THR A 220 1.96 3.45 -4.91
N LEU A 221 3.12 4.03 -5.24
CA LEU A 221 4.13 3.39 -6.09
C LEU A 221 4.98 2.36 -5.32
N SER A 222 5.64 1.48 -6.06
CA SER A 222 6.73 0.64 -5.54
C SER A 222 7.89 1.54 -5.13
N VAL A 223 8.36 1.41 -3.88
CA VAL A 223 9.45 2.24 -3.34
C VAL A 223 10.72 2.01 -4.15
N ASP A 224 11.04 0.75 -4.44
CA ASP A 224 12.26 0.36 -5.12
C ASP A 224 12.24 0.78 -6.60
N ASP A 225 11.12 0.57 -7.31
CA ASP A 225 11.00 0.99 -8.72
C ASP A 225 11.04 2.51 -8.86
N THR A 226 10.41 3.22 -7.91
CA THR A 226 10.45 4.70 -7.90
C THR A 226 11.87 5.20 -7.65
N ALA A 227 12.65 4.56 -6.79
CA ALA A 227 14.04 4.93 -6.57
C ALA A 227 14.88 4.84 -7.86
N GLY A 228 14.65 3.82 -8.70
CA GLY A 228 15.28 3.71 -10.03
C GLY A 228 14.91 4.86 -10.96
N ILE A 229 13.62 5.21 -11.04
CA ILE A 229 13.13 6.34 -11.86
C ILE A 229 13.72 7.67 -11.39
N LEU A 230 13.76 7.90 -10.07
CA LEU A 230 14.32 9.13 -9.49
C LEU A 230 15.83 9.22 -9.75
N SER A 231 16.56 8.12 -9.63
CA SER A 231 17.99 8.09 -9.95
C SER A 231 18.24 8.41 -11.43
N ALA A 232 17.41 7.89 -12.35
CA ALA A 232 17.48 8.23 -13.76
C ALA A 232 17.15 9.71 -14.03
N LEU A 233 16.20 10.29 -13.31
CA LEU A 233 15.87 11.71 -13.39
C LEU A 233 17.02 12.59 -12.91
N ASP A 234 17.63 12.28 -11.76
CA ASP A 234 18.76 13.01 -11.21
C ASP A 234 19.99 12.93 -12.12
N ALA A 235 20.24 11.76 -12.72
CA ALA A 235 21.34 11.59 -13.67
C ALA A 235 21.13 12.39 -14.96
N ARG A 236 19.88 12.45 -15.47
CA ARG A 236 19.55 13.18 -16.71
C ARG A 236 19.44 14.68 -16.49
N TYR A 237 18.90 15.10 -15.34
CA TYR A 237 18.62 16.48 -14.99
C TYR A 237 19.15 16.80 -13.58
N PRO A 238 20.48 17.02 -13.40
CA PRO A 238 21.07 17.20 -12.07
C PRO A 238 20.56 18.41 -11.27
N ALA A 239 19.90 19.37 -11.93
CA ALA A 239 19.29 20.54 -11.31
C ALA A 239 17.79 20.37 -10.99
N ILE A 240 17.21 19.18 -11.22
CA ILE A 240 15.80 18.91 -10.92
C ILE A 240 15.53 19.07 -9.43
N ALA A 241 14.48 19.81 -9.10
CA ALA A 241 14.15 20.07 -7.70
C ALA A 241 13.25 18.96 -7.12
N PRO A 242 13.62 18.35 -5.99
CA PRO A 242 12.76 17.38 -5.30
C PRO A 242 11.54 18.06 -4.67
N PRO A 243 10.51 17.28 -4.29
CA PRO A 243 9.41 17.79 -3.49
C PRO A 243 9.89 18.17 -2.08
N GLY A 244 9.16 19.04 -1.39
CA GLY A 244 9.56 19.47 -0.03
C GLY A 244 9.50 18.38 1.04
N ALA A 245 8.89 17.22 0.74
CA ALA A 245 8.88 16.01 1.54
C ALA A 245 8.52 14.82 0.63
N GLU A 246 8.86 13.60 1.03
CA GLU A 246 8.55 12.37 0.28
C GLU A 246 7.07 12.29 -0.12
N SER A 247 6.80 11.87 -1.37
CA SER A 247 5.44 11.79 -1.90
C SER A 247 4.81 10.40 -1.70
N ILE A 248 5.59 9.31 -1.74
CA ILE A 248 5.12 7.97 -1.31
C ILE A 248 4.71 8.05 0.17
N CYS A 249 3.53 7.50 0.50
CA CYS A 249 3.00 7.62 1.85
C CYS A 249 3.51 6.51 2.78
N TYR A 250 3.47 6.78 4.09
CA TYR A 250 3.90 5.84 5.13
C TYR A 250 3.24 4.46 4.97
N ALA A 251 1.94 4.43 4.69
CA ALA A 251 1.16 3.21 4.57
C ALA A 251 1.65 2.30 3.42
N THR A 252 2.04 2.90 2.29
CA THR A 252 2.61 2.19 1.14
C THR A 252 3.98 1.62 1.52
N THR A 253 4.85 2.45 2.10
CA THR A 253 6.21 2.04 2.52
C THR A 253 6.14 0.91 3.54
N ASN A 254 5.39 1.08 4.62
CA ASN A 254 5.32 0.11 5.71
C ASN A 254 4.74 -1.24 5.27
N ARG A 255 3.71 -1.24 4.42
CA ARG A 255 3.14 -2.50 3.88
C ARG A 255 4.13 -3.21 2.96
N GLN A 256 4.88 -2.48 2.14
CA GLN A 256 5.93 -3.07 1.31
C GLN A 256 7.03 -3.68 2.19
N GLU A 257 7.49 -2.99 3.23
CA GLU A 257 8.49 -3.51 4.17
C GLU A 257 7.98 -4.73 4.95
N ALA A 258 6.72 -4.74 5.39
CA ALA A 258 6.10 -5.90 6.03
C ALA A 258 6.05 -7.12 5.09
N VAL A 259 5.74 -6.91 3.81
CA VAL A 259 5.77 -7.97 2.80
C VAL A 259 7.20 -8.43 2.52
N LYS A 260 8.17 -7.52 2.36
CA LYS A 260 9.60 -7.85 2.18
C LYS A 260 10.11 -8.74 3.32
N HIS A 261 9.75 -8.40 4.56
CA HIS A 261 10.14 -9.17 5.74
C HIS A 261 9.47 -10.55 5.79
N ALA A 262 8.19 -10.64 5.42
CA ALA A 262 7.43 -11.88 5.51
C ALA A 262 7.63 -12.86 4.34
N ALA A 263 8.08 -12.38 3.17
CA ALA A 263 8.11 -13.18 1.95
C ALA A 263 9.12 -14.36 1.93
N PRO A 264 10.33 -14.26 2.50
CA PRO A 264 11.31 -15.33 2.45
C PRO A 264 10.78 -16.66 3.02
N GLY A 265 10.88 -17.73 2.23
CA GLY A 265 10.48 -19.07 2.64
C GLY A 265 8.98 -19.36 2.53
N CYS A 266 8.16 -18.41 2.04
CA CYS A 266 6.75 -18.66 1.76
C CYS A 266 6.55 -19.48 0.47
N ASP A 267 5.76 -20.54 0.53
CA ASP A 267 5.34 -21.33 -0.63
C ASP A 267 4.35 -20.54 -1.51
N LEU A 268 3.52 -19.74 -0.85
CA LEU A 268 2.56 -18.82 -1.45
C LEU A 268 2.46 -17.56 -0.60
N PHE A 269 2.38 -16.40 -1.23
CA PHE A 269 2.05 -15.13 -0.60
C PHE A 269 0.71 -14.61 -1.14
N LEU A 270 -0.28 -14.49 -0.27
CA LEU A 270 -1.59 -13.94 -0.60
C LEU A 270 -1.63 -12.46 -0.22
N ILE A 271 -1.98 -11.61 -1.20
CA ILE A 271 -2.28 -10.21 -0.98
C ILE A 271 -3.77 -10.01 -1.18
N VAL A 272 -4.47 -9.59 -0.12
CA VAL A 272 -5.88 -9.22 -0.22
C VAL A 272 -6.01 -7.85 -0.87
N GLY A 273 -6.71 -7.75 -1.99
CA GLY A 273 -6.93 -6.49 -2.67
C GLY A 273 -7.62 -6.62 -4.03
N ALA A 274 -8.12 -5.50 -4.55
CA ALA A 274 -8.77 -5.47 -5.85
C ALA A 274 -7.77 -5.30 -7.02
N PRO A 275 -8.05 -5.85 -8.22
CA PRO A 275 -7.17 -5.72 -9.39
C PRO A 275 -6.86 -4.26 -9.79
N ASN A 276 -7.80 -3.34 -9.58
CA ASN A 276 -7.63 -1.91 -9.86
C ASN A 276 -6.83 -1.16 -8.78
N SER A 277 -6.50 -1.78 -7.65
CA SER A 277 -5.72 -1.15 -6.57
C SER A 277 -4.22 -1.14 -6.88
N SER A 278 -3.64 0.04 -7.16
CA SER A 278 -2.20 0.20 -7.43
C SER A 278 -1.33 -0.37 -6.32
N ASN A 279 -1.61 0.02 -5.06
CA ASN A 279 -0.89 -0.46 -3.89
C ASN A 279 -0.93 -1.99 -3.77
N SER A 280 -2.10 -2.61 -3.92
CA SER A 280 -2.23 -4.07 -3.78
C SER A 280 -1.43 -4.83 -4.83
N ARG A 281 -1.41 -4.33 -6.08
CA ARG A 281 -0.58 -4.89 -7.15
C ARG A 281 0.92 -4.75 -6.84
N ARG A 282 1.37 -3.60 -6.31
CA ARG A 282 2.77 -3.43 -5.89
C ARG A 282 3.18 -4.45 -4.83
N LEU A 283 2.30 -4.76 -3.87
CA LEU A 283 2.61 -5.76 -2.84
C LEU A 283 2.80 -7.17 -3.40
N VAL A 284 2.09 -7.55 -4.47
CA VAL A 284 2.31 -8.84 -5.15
C VAL A 284 3.72 -8.89 -5.73
N GLU A 285 4.10 -7.86 -6.49
CA GLU A 285 5.43 -7.77 -7.11
C GLU A 285 6.54 -7.74 -6.04
N VAL A 286 6.32 -7.03 -4.93
CA VAL A 286 7.26 -6.99 -3.81
C VAL A 286 7.43 -8.36 -3.16
N ALA A 287 6.34 -9.12 -2.97
CA ALA A 287 6.42 -10.47 -2.41
C ALA A 287 7.26 -11.42 -3.29
N GLU A 288 7.04 -11.41 -4.61
CA GLU A 288 7.79 -12.24 -5.56
C GLU A 288 9.28 -11.89 -5.56
N ARG A 289 9.61 -10.59 -5.65
CA ARG A 289 11.00 -10.12 -5.64
C ARG A 289 11.71 -10.36 -4.30
N SER A 290 10.96 -10.49 -3.21
CA SER A 290 11.49 -10.69 -1.86
C SER A 290 11.59 -12.15 -1.45
N GLY A 291 11.37 -13.09 -2.37
CA GLY A 291 11.64 -14.52 -2.16
C GLY A 291 10.44 -15.38 -1.81
N ALA A 292 9.21 -14.90 -1.99
CA ALA A 292 8.05 -15.78 -2.03
C ALA A 292 8.12 -16.65 -3.30
N ARG A 293 7.87 -17.96 -3.17
CA ARG A 293 7.92 -18.87 -4.32
C ARG A 293 6.85 -18.53 -5.37
N ARG A 294 5.69 -18.08 -4.91
CA ARG A 294 4.55 -17.59 -5.70
C ARG A 294 3.86 -16.48 -4.90
N ALA A 295 3.36 -15.45 -5.58
CA ALA A 295 2.44 -14.49 -4.97
C ALA A 295 1.15 -14.40 -5.79
N ALA A 296 0.04 -14.08 -5.12
CA ALA A 296 -1.24 -13.90 -5.78
C ALA A 296 -2.03 -12.76 -5.14
N LEU A 297 -2.71 -12.00 -5.99
CA LEU A 297 -3.74 -11.06 -5.58
C LEU A 297 -5.06 -11.81 -5.48
N VAL A 298 -5.76 -11.67 -4.34
CA VAL A 298 -7.07 -12.27 -4.12
C VAL A 298 -8.04 -11.24 -3.54
N GLN A 299 -9.31 -11.29 -3.93
CA GLN A 299 -10.34 -10.41 -3.36
C GLN A 299 -11.00 -10.98 -2.10
N GLY A 300 -10.76 -12.26 -1.78
CA GLY A 300 -11.28 -12.92 -0.59
C GLY A 300 -11.01 -14.43 -0.60
N ALA A 301 -11.47 -15.15 0.42
CA ALA A 301 -11.20 -16.58 0.59
C ALA A 301 -11.75 -17.48 -0.54
N ALA A 302 -12.80 -17.03 -1.24
CA ALA A 302 -13.42 -17.76 -2.34
C ALA A 302 -12.54 -17.87 -3.59
N GLU A 303 -11.55 -16.98 -3.75
CA GLU A 303 -10.64 -16.97 -4.91
C GLU A 303 -9.40 -17.86 -4.70
N ILE A 304 -9.25 -18.47 -3.52
CA ILE A 304 -8.13 -19.37 -3.24
C ILE A 304 -8.36 -20.70 -3.96
N ASP A 305 -7.48 -21.02 -4.91
CA ASP A 305 -7.41 -22.33 -5.54
C ASP A 305 -6.75 -23.35 -4.59
N TRP A 306 -7.58 -23.97 -3.75
CA TRP A 306 -7.15 -24.98 -2.78
C TRP A 306 -6.54 -26.22 -3.42
N ALA A 307 -6.99 -26.59 -4.62
CA ALA A 307 -6.46 -27.76 -5.33
C ALA A 307 -5.03 -27.49 -5.81
N ALA A 308 -4.78 -26.30 -6.37
CA ALA A 308 -3.44 -25.88 -6.78
C ALA A 308 -2.49 -25.56 -5.61
N LEU A 309 -3.03 -25.21 -4.44
CA LEU A 309 -2.26 -24.96 -3.22
C LEU A 309 -1.75 -26.25 -2.58
N GLY A 310 -2.55 -27.32 -2.58
CA GLY A 310 -2.22 -28.56 -1.88
C GLY A 310 -2.06 -28.34 -0.38
N ARG A 311 -1.02 -28.94 0.23
CA ARG A 311 -0.65 -28.68 1.63
C ARG A 311 0.56 -27.74 1.69
N PRO A 312 0.38 -26.46 2.04
CA PRO A 312 1.49 -25.52 2.14
C PRO A 312 2.32 -25.76 3.41
N GLY A 313 3.60 -25.42 3.38
CA GLY A 313 4.42 -25.28 4.57
C GLY A 313 4.24 -23.91 5.20
N VAL A 314 4.50 -22.85 4.44
CA VAL A 314 4.35 -21.45 4.91
C VAL A 314 3.55 -20.64 3.88
N VAL A 315 2.50 -19.96 4.35
CA VAL A 315 1.71 -19.01 3.56
C VAL A 315 1.90 -17.61 4.15
N GLY A 316 2.40 -16.68 3.35
CA GLY A 316 2.40 -15.25 3.69
C GLY A 316 1.02 -14.65 3.43
N LEU A 317 0.54 -13.79 4.32
CA LEU A 317 -0.73 -13.09 4.17
C LEU A 317 -0.56 -11.61 4.51
N SER A 318 -0.94 -10.75 3.56
CA SER A 318 -1.04 -9.31 3.76
C SER A 318 -2.26 -8.76 3.02
N ALA A 319 -2.51 -7.47 3.15
CA ALA A 319 -3.66 -6.81 2.57
C ALA A 319 -3.28 -5.40 2.12
N GLY A 320 -3.76 -5.02 0.94
CA GLY A 320 -3.59 -3.67 0.41
C GLY A 320 -4.31 -2.62 1.27
N ALA A 321 -3.91 -1.35 1.11
CA ALA A 321 -4.43 -0.24 1.92
C ALA A 321 -5.96 -0.05 1.85
N SER A 322 -6.62 -0.60 0.83
CA SER A 322 -8.08 -0.53 0.62
C SER A 322 -8.82 -1.80 1.03
N ALA A 323 -8.13 -2.84 1.52
CA ALA A 323 -8.76 -4.10 1.90
C ALA A 323 -9.17 -4.09 3.38
N PRO A 324 -10.46 -4.33 3.69
CA PRO A 324 -10.94 -4.42 5.06
C PRO A 324 -10.46 -5.67 5.78
N GLU A 325 -10.32 -5.59 7.10
CA GLU A 325 -9.80 -6.69 7.93
C GLU A 325 -10.69 -7.93 7.89
N ILE A 326 -12.00 -7.78 7.70
CA ILE A 326 -12.93 -8.93 7.60
C ILE A 326 -12.52 -9.91 6.48
N LEU A 327 -11.98 -9.43 5.36
CA LEU A 327 -11.52 -10.29 4.27
C LEU A 327 -10.23 -11.04 4.63
N VAL A 328 -9.38 -10.45 5.47
CA VAL A 328 -8.19 -11.11 6.01
C VAL A 328 -8.61 -12.22 6.97
N ASP A 329 -9.53 -11.90 7.89
CA ASP A 329 -10.10 -12.85 8.84
C ASP A 329 -10.79 -14.03 8.13
N GLU A 330 -11.56 -13.77 7.08
CA GLU A 330 -12.18 -14.82 6.25
C GLU A 330 -11.15 -15.78 5.64
N ILE A 331 -10.00 -15.28 5.18
CA ILE A 331 -8.92 -16.11 4.66
C ILE A 331 -8.30 -16.93 5.79
N VAL A 332 -7.98 -16.30 6.92
CA VAL A 332 -7.42 -16.99 8.10
C VAL A 332 -8.35 -18.13 8.53
N ASP A 333 -9.66 -17.86 8.62
CA ASP A 333 -10.66 -18.84 9.03
C ASP A 333 -10.84 -19.95 7.96
N ALA A 334 -10.74 -19.62 6.67
CA ALA A 334 -10.76 -20.61 5.59
C ALA A 334 -9.55 -21.56 5.62
N PHE A 335 -8.38 -21.08 6.06
CA PHE A 335 -7.20 -21.91 6.33
C PHE A 335 -7.40 -22.79 7.57
N ARG A 336 -7.89 -22.24 8.68
CA ARG A 336 -8.19 -22.98 9.92
C ARG A 336 -9.24 -24.08 9.73
N ALA A 337 -10.20 -23.87 8.84
CA ALA A 337 -11.20 -24.87 8.51
C ALA A 337 -10.64 -26.09 7.75
N ARG A 338 -9.45 -25.95 7.15
CA ARG A 338 -8.83 -26.98 6.30
C ARG A 338 -7.59 -27.62 6.92
N PHE A 339 -6.84 -26.86 7.72
CA PHE A 339 -5.59 -27.28 8.32
C PHE A 339 -5.53 -26.84 9.78
N ASP A 340 -4.80 -27.61 10.59
CA ASP A 340 -4.31 -27.12 11.88
C ASP A 340 -3.19 -26.11 11.58
N VAL A 341 -3.51 -24.81 11.59
CA VAL A 341 -2.58 -23.73 11.24
C VAL A 341 -2.06 -23.01 12.47
N SER A 342 -0.76 -22.72 12.49
CA SER A 342 -0.19 -21.73 13.41
C SER A 342 -0.17 -20.36 12.73
N VAL A 343 -0.48 -19.31 13.48
CA VAL A 343 -0.40 -17.92 12.98
C VAL A 343 0.83 -17.25 13.58
N GLU A 344 1.71 -16.78 12.72
CA GLU A 344 2.91 -16.03 13.08
C GLU A 344 2.73 -14.57 12.65
N LEU A 345 3.01 -13.61 13.53
CA LEU A 345 2.92 -12.19 13.18
C LEU A 345 4.28 -11.68 12.70
N ALA A 346 4.31 -11.14 11.48
CA ALA A 346 5.46 -10.47 10.89
C ALA A 346 5.28 -8.95 11.00
N VAL A 347 5.50 -8.40 12.21
CA VAL A 347 5.31 -6.98 12.50
C VAL A 347 6.61 -6.21 12.29
N THR A 348 6.60 -5.25 11.37
CA THR A 348 7.77 -4.39 11.06
C THR A 348 7.59 -2.94 11.54
N ALA A 349 6.35 -2.49 11.75
CA ALA A 349 6.04 -1.14 12.20
C ALA A 349 4.69 -1.08 12.93
N GLU A 350 4.54 -0.07 13.79
CA GLU A 350 3.25 0.35 14.36
C GLU A 350 2.77 1.63 13.65
N GLU A 351 1.53 1.64 13.18
CA GLU A 351 0.89 2.81 12.54
C GLU A 351 -0.07 3.46 13.55
N ASN A 352 0.16 4.73 13.89
CA ASN A 352 -0.63 5.48 14.88
C ASN A 352 -1.28 6.74 14.27
N GLU A 353 -1.17 6.90 12.96
CA GLU A 353 -1.73 8.02 12.21
C GLU A 353 -3.26 7.94 12.18
N GLU A 354 -3.91 9.05 12.51
CA GLU A 354 -5.35 9.22 12.38
C GLU A 354 -5.64 10.52 11.62
N PHE A 355 -6.59 10.48 10.69
CA PHE A 355 -7.04 11.66 9.98
C PHE A 355 -8.50 11.97 10.33
N PRO A 356 -8.78 13.09 11.01
CA PRO A 356 -10.15 13.39 11.41
C PRO A 356 -11.02 13.76 10.20
N VAL A 357 -12.31 13.46 10.30
CA VAL A 357 -13.31 13.91 9.34
C VAL A 357 -13.48 15.45 9.38
N MET A 358 -14.08 16.01 8.32
CA MET A 358 -14.32 17.45 8.20
C MET A 358 -15.32 17.92 9.25
N ARG A 359 -15.22 19.20 9.64
CA ARG A 359 -16.09 19.83 10.67
C ARG A 359 -17.58 19.62 10.40
N ALA A 360 -17.98 19.55 9.13
CA ALA A 360 -19.37 19.32 8.72
C ALA A 360 -19.96 17.96 9.16
N LEU A 361 -19.14 16.99 9.57
CA LEU A 361 -19.57 15.66 10.01
C LEU A 361 -19.23 15.36 11.48
N ARG A 362 -18.51 16.24 12.18
CA ARG A 362 -18.02 15.98 13.55
C ARG A 362 -19.11 16.00 14.63
N ASP A 363 -20.29 16.51 14.29
CA ASP A 363 -21.49 16.52 15.12
C ASP A 363 -22.29 15.20 15.03
N VAL A 364 -21.85 14.26 14.19
CA VAL A 364 -22.46 12.94 14.05
C VAL A 364 -21.50 11.90 14.63
N GLU A 365 -21.98 11.14 15.60
CA GLU A 365 -21.22 10.07 16.23
C GLU A 365 -21.03 8.91 15.25
N LEU A 366 -19.78 8.44 15.10
CA LEU A 366 -19.47 7.18 14.42
C LEU A 366 -19.42 6.05 15.46
N THR A 367 -20.32 5.08 15.34
CA THR A 367 -20.37 3.93 16.25
C THR A 367 -19.66 2.72 15.63
N LYS A 368 -19.28 1.74 16.46
CA LYS A 368 -18.74 0.46 15.97
C LYS A 368 -19.71 -0.26 15.02
N ALA A 369 -21.01 -0.20 15.32
CA ALA A 369 -22.06 -0.79 14.47
C ALA A 369 -22.09 -0.18 13.06
N ASP A 370 -21.75 1.10 12.92
CA ASP A 370 -21.71 1.78 11.62
C ASP A 370 -20.61 1.19 10.71
N MET A 371 -19.50 0.71 11.29
CA MET A 371 -18.33 0.17 10.59
C MET A 371 -18.21 -1.37 10.63
N ALA A 372 -19.10 -2.06 11.36
CA ALA A 372 -19.02 -3.51 11.59
C ALA A 372 -18.99 -4.35 10.31
N PHE A 373 -19.57 -3.86 9.21
CA PHE A 373 -19.51 -4.57 7.91
C PHE A 373 -18.10 -4.69 7.32
N LEU A 374 -17.15 -3.86 7.73
CA LEU A 374 -15.76 -3.88 7.27
C LEU A 374 -14.81 -4.49 8.30
N ASN A 375 -15.09 -4.23 9.58
CA ASN A 375 -14.19 -4.63 10.66
C ASN A 375 -14.63 -5.92 11.36
N GLY A 376 -15.81 -6.45 11.02
CA GLY A 376 -16.44 -7.55 11.74
C GLY A 376 -16.90 -7.15 13.15
N ASP A 377 -17.48 -8.12 13.87
CA ASP A 377 -17.94 -7.93 15.25
C ASP A 377 -16.80 -7.92 16.29
N ARG A 378 -15.57 -8.20 15.85
CA ARG A 378 -14.38 -8.33 16.71
C ARG A 378 -13.65 -7.00 16.97
N ALA A 379 -14.10 -5.90 16.37
CA ALA A 379 -13.45 -4.58 16.40
C ALA A 379 -13.91 -3.66 17.53
#